data_AF-A0A529HR49-F1
#
_entry.id   AF-A0A529HR49-F1
#
_cell.length_a   1.000
_cell.length_b   1.000
_cell.length_c   1.000
_cell.angle_alpha   90.00
_cell.angle_beta   90.00
_cell.angle_gamma   90.00
#
_symmetry.space_group_name_H-M   'P 1'
#
loop_
_entity.id
_entity.type
_entity.pdbx_description
1 polymer ?
#
loop_
_entity_poly.entity_id
_entity_poly.type
_entity_poly.pdbx_seq_one_letter_code
_entity_poly.pdbx_strand_id
1 'polypeptide(L)' 'TKPLPILPFLQVAFLALPVIPHLKLTDMGLFDVDRFGFVE' A
#
# COMPACT_ATOMS: atom_id res chain seq x y z
N THR A 1 2.96 33.44 10.35
CA THR A 1 3.13 31.97 10.23
C THR A 1 3.15 31.62 8.75
N LYS A 2 4.34 31.40 8.19
CA LYS A 2 4.51 31.13 6.75
C LYS A 2 3.86 29.76 6.42
N PRO A 3 3.01 29.64 5.39
CA PRO A 3 2.42 28.36 5.02
C PRO A 3 3.52 27.40 4.58
N LEU A 4 3.50 26.17 5.10
CA LEU A 4 4.38 25.12 4.60
C LEU A 4 4.01 24.82 3.14
N PRO A 5 5.01 24.61 2.26
CA PRO A 5 4.74 24.19 0.90
C PRO A 5 4.02 22.85 0.93
N ILE A 6 2.83 22.80 0.35
CA ILE A 6 2.14 21.56 -0.02
C ILE A 6 3.13 20.68 -0.79
N LEU A 7 3.49 19.52 -0.24
CA LEU A 7 4.48 18.62 -0.81
C LEU A 7 4.01 18.17 -2.20
N PRO A 8 4.57 18.73 -3.30
CA PRO A 8 3.98 18.59 -4.64
C PRO A 8 4.13 17.17 -5.22
N PHE A 9 4.80 16.27 -4.49
CA PHE A 9 5.09 14.90 -4.90
C PHE A 9 4.60 13.85 -3.90
N LEU A 10 3.83 14.23 -2.88
CA LEU A 10 3.33 13.28 -1.89
C LEU A 10 2.52 12.15 -2.53
N GLN A 11 1.74 12.45 -3.57
CA GLN A 11 0.98 11.44 -4.31
C GLN A 11 1.88 10.50 -5.15
N VAL A 12 3.01 11.00 -5.64
CA VAL A 12 4.01 10.20 -6.38
C VAL A 12 4.76 9.26 -5.43
N ALA A 13 4.90 9.62 -4.15
CA ALA A 13 5.53 8.75 -3.15
C ALA A 13 4.79 7.40 -2.99
N PHE A 14 3.48 7.38 -3.23
CA PHE A 14 2.68 6.15 -3.22
C PHE A 14 2.78 5.29 -4.49
N LEU A 15 3.44 5.78 -5.55
CA LEU A 15 3.71 4.98 -6.76
C LEU A 15 4.91 4.03 -6.54
N ALA A 16 5.89 4.47 -5.76
CA ALA A 16 7.06 3.68 -5.41
C ALA A 16 6.82 2.74 -4.22
N LEU A 17 5.86 3.09 -3.36
CA LEU A 17 5.37 2.20 -2.34
C LEU A 17 4.42 1.20 -3.02
N PRO A 18 4.66 -0.12 -2.94
CA PRO A 18 3.65 -1.08 -3.36
C PRO A 18 2.43 -0.83 -2.47
N VAL A 19 1.45 -0.12 -3.04
CA VAL A 19 0.09 -0.03 -2.49
C VAL A 19 -0.29 -1.45 -2.11
N ILE A 20 -0.71 -1.62 -0.84
CA ILE A 20 -0.93 -2.94 -0.26
C ILE A 20 -1.80 -3.73 -1.24
N PRO A 21 -1.28 -4.83 -1.82
CA PRO A 21 -1.99 -5.53 -2.88
C PRO A 21 -3.18 -6.28 -2.27
N HIS A 22 -4.31 -6.32 -3.00
CA HIS A 22 -5.49 -7.08 -2.60
C HIS A 22 -5.16 -8.57 -2.36
N LEU A 23 -4.25 -9.12 -3.16
CA LEU A 23 -3.71 -10.46 -3.01
C LEU A 23 -2.19 -10.39 -2.84
N LYS A 24 -1.68 -10.99 -1.76
CA LYS A 24 -0.27 -11.02 -1.42
C LYS A 24 0.21 -12.47 -1.39
N LEU A 25 1.20 -12.81 -2.20
CA LEU A 25 1.88 -14.10 -2.09
C LEU A 25 2.90 -14.03 -0.95
N THR A 26 2.80 -14.96 -0.01
CA THR A 26 3.73 -15.14 1.11
C THR A 26 4.31 -16.55 1.08
N ASP A 27 5.31 -16.80 1.92
CA ASP A 27 5.87 -18.12 2.19
C ASP A 27 4.85 -19.11 2.77
N MET A 28 3.79 -18.59 3.41
CA MET A 28 2.69 -19.38 3.97
C MET A 28 1.53 -19.59 2.99
N GLY A 29 1.58 -19.02 1.79
CA GLY A 29 0.54 -19.15 0.76
C GLY A 29 0.00 -17.81 0.26
N LEU A 30 -1.19 -17.84 -0.35
CA LEU A 30 -1.85 -16.64 -0.88
C LEU A 30 -2.70 -15.98 0.21
N PHE A 31 -2.38 -14.75 0.59
CA PHE A 31 -3.10 -13.96 1.58
C PHE A 31 -3.98 -12.92 0.89
N ASP A 32 -5.28 -12.95 1.20
CA ASP A 32 -6.28 -11.97 0.75
C ASP A 32 -6.39 -10.85 1.80
N VAL A 33 -5.98 -9.64 1.40
CA VAL A 33 -5.97 -8.47 2.27
C VAL A 33 -7.36 -7.89 2.47
N ASP A 34 -8.28 -8.06 1.52
CA ASP A 34 -9.67 -7.58 1.65
C ASP A 34 -10.44 -8.42 2.68
N ARG A 35 -10.16 -9.73 2.74
CA ARG A 35 -10.74 -10.66 3.72
C ARG A 35 -9.93 -10.80 5.00
N PHE A 36 -8.71 -10.26 5.02
CA PHE A 36 -7.75 -10.39 6.10
C PHE A 36 -7.50 -11.86 6.52
N GLY A 37 -7.28 -12.73 5.52
CA GLY A 37 -7.09 -14.17 5.74
C GLY A 37 -6.41 -14.88 4.57
N PHE A 38 -6.02 -16.13 4.76
CA PHE A 38 -5.49 -16.97 3.68
C PHE A 38 -6.61 -17.48 2.79
N VAL A 39 -6.32 -17.64 1.49
CA VAL A 39 -7.20 -18.33 0.55
C VAL A 39 -7.16 -19.83 0.85
N GLU A 40 -8.33 -20.46 1.04
CA GLU A 40 -8.48 -21.92 1.22
C GLU A 40 -8.19 -22.72 -0.06
#